data_AF-A0A8S3SV32-F1
#
_entry.id   AF-A0A8S3SV32-F1
#
_cell.length_a   1.000
_cell.length_b   1.000
_cell.length_c   1.000
_cell.angle_alpha   90.00
_cell.angle_beta   90.00
_cell.angle_gamma   90.00
#
_symmetry.space_group_name_H-M   'P 1'
#
loop_
_entity.id
_entity.type
_entity.pdbx_description
1 polymer ?
#
loop_
_entity_poly.entity_id
_entity_poly.type
_entity_poly.pdbx_seq_one_letter_code
_entity_poly.pdbx_strand_id
1 'polypeptide(L)'
;MVCLLRNLPPTVLPPITSFDTLPSSSDLSEGAHIARIKYYKNILVSHSKDGQLADSDFITIWSDLEMAIHGLGNQQDVKDAADAKSKVLDYEAVKRLMNLDEIFYRRIELEAGNIQQNRKRLNDLAHELDGQRTKVLKLETTVDNIETERSSDWMTIKLRRWKTDEESFVETRGSNHVMDCIRSNKCVSVVGSSELARLVWFNTLH
;
A
#
# COMPACT_ATOMS: atom_id res chain seq x y z
N MET A 1 21.87 -25.54 -8.55
CA MET A 1 21.00 -25.14 -9.67
C MET A 1 21.00 -26.26 -10.71
N VAL A 2 19.87 -26.92 -10.97
CA VAL A 2 19.77 -27.99 -11.99
C VAL A 2 19.56 -27.35 -13.35
N CYS A 3 20.44 -27.63 -14.31
CA CYS A 3 20.25 -27.15 -15.67
C CYS A 3 19.46 -28.17 -16.47
N LEU A 4 18.26 -27.77 -16.87
CA LEU A 4 17.39 -28.57 -17.71
C LEU A 4 17.79 -28.31 -19.15
N LEU A 5 18.30 -29.33 -19.85
CA LEU A 5 18.40 -29.33 -21.31
C LEU A 5 16.96 -29.35 -21.83
N ARG A 6 16.42 -28.17 -22.12
CA ARG A 6 15.10 -28.01 -22.72
C ARG A 6 15.30 -27.67 -24.19
N ASN A 7 14.63 -28.40 -25.07
CA ASN A 7 14.62 -28.18 -26.53
C ASN A 7 15.91 -28.56 -27.26
N LEU A 8 16.37 -29.80 -27.11
CA LEU A 8 17.34 -30.34 -28.05
C LEU A 8 16.68 -30.55 -29.42
N PRO A 9 17.39 -30.32 -30.54
CA PRO A 9 16.90 -30.68 -31.87
C PRO A 9 16.48 -32.16 -31.92
N PRO A 10 15.42 -32.53 -32.65
CA PRO A 10 15.00 -33.93 -32.79
C PRO A 10 16.08 -34.85 -33.38
N THR A 11 17.07 -34.25 -34.06
CA THR A 11 18.21 -34.93 -34.67
C THR A 11 19.27 -35.35 -33.67
N VAL A 12 19.26 -34.81 -32.45
CA VAL A 12 20.19 -35.19 -31.38
C VAL A 12 19.74 -36.50 -30.76
N LEU A 13 20.45 -37.57 -31.07
CA LEU A 13 20.22 -38.86 -30.44
C LEU A 13 20.75 -38.85 -28.99
N PRO A 14 20.04 -39.48 -28.04
CA PRO A 14 20.55 -39.63 -26.69
C PRO A 14 21.82 -40.50 -26.69
N PRO A 15 22.79 -40.22 -25.81
CA PRO A 15 23.94 -41.09 -25.62
C PRO A 15 23.51 -42.44 -25.03
N ILE A 16 24.35 -43.47 -25.24
CA ILE A 16 24.10 -44.84 -24.78
C ILE A 16 23.84 -44.92 -23.27
N THR A 17 24.50 -44.04 -22.50
CA THR A 17 24.48 -44.02 -21.04
C THR A 17 23.46 -43.06 -20.42
N SER A 18 22.60 -42.39 -21.22
CA SER A 18 21.72 -41.27 -20.83
C SER A 18 22.40 -39.90 -20.63
N PHE A 19 21.59 -38.82 -20.65
CA PHE A 19 22.05 -37.44 -20.46
C PHE A 19 22.42 -37.06 -19.01
N ASP A 20 22.19 -37.94 -18.04
CA ASP A 20 22.48 -37.69 -16.62
C ASP A 20 23.74 -38.42 -16.14
N THR A 21 24.32 -39.28 -16.99
CA THR A 21 25.52 -40.06 -16.66
C THR A 21 26.67 -39.62 -17.55
N LEU A 22 27.89 -39.57 -17.00
CA LEU A 22 29.09 -39.27 -17.78
C LEU A 22 29.30 -40.36 -18.86
N PRO A 23 29.27 -40.00 -20.16
CA PRO A 23 29.52 -40.96 -21.23
C PRO A 23 30.99 -41.40 -21.27
N SER A 24 31.26 -42.59 -21.83
CA SER A 24 32.62 -43.09 -22.08
C SER A 24 33.42 -42.07 -22.90
N SER A 25 34.71 -41.88 -22.62
CA SER A 25 35.58 -40.96 -23.39
C SER A 25 35.67 -41.30 -24.88
N SER A 26 35.42 -42.56 -25.26
CA SER A 26 35.38 -43.00 -26.66
C SER A 26 34.09 -42.66 -27.42
N ASP A 27 33.02 -42.23 -26.74
CA ASP A 27 31.73 -41.91 -27.39
C ASP A 27 31.74 -40.47 -27.94
N LEU A 28 32.08 -40.30 -29.21
CA LEU A 28 32.17 -38.98 -29.86
C LEU A 28 30.85 -38.54 -30.51
N SER A 29 29.72 -39.10 -30.09
CA SER A 29 28.40 -38.67 -30.59
C SER A 29 28.02 -37.29 -30.07
N GLU A 30 27.18 -36.57 -30.82
CA GLU A 30 26.65 -35.25 -30.44
C GLU A 30 25.95 -35.31 -29.07
N GLY A 31 25.11 -36.34 -28.85
CA GLY A 31 24.45 -36.59 -27.58
C GLY A 31 25.42 -36.83 -26.42
N ALA A 32 26.53 -37.52 -26.66
CA ALA A 32 27.55 -37.75 -25.64
C ALA A 32 28.33 -36.46 -25.32
N HIS A 33 28.63 -35.62 -26.30
CA HIS A 33 29.23 -34.31 -26.05
C HIS A 33 28.31 -33.41 -25.21
N ILE A 34 27.02 -33.36 -25.52
CA ILE A 34 26.02 -32.62 -24.73
C ILE A 34 25.92 -33.17 -23.29
N ALA A 35 25.91 -34.49 -23.13
CA ALA A 35 25.86 -35.12 -21.81
C ALA A 35 27.11 -34.83 -20.96
N ARG A 36 28.31 -34.82 -21.55
CA ARG A 36 29.55 -34.43 -20.84
C ARG A 36 29.48 -33.00 -20.31
N ILE A 37 29.05 -32.05 -21.15
CA ILE A 37 28.91 -30.63 -20.76
C ILE A 37 27.93 -30.49 -19.59
N LYS A 38 26.77 -31.15 -19.69
CA LYS A 38 25.76 -31.13 -18.62
C LYS A 38 26.30 -31.76 -17.33
N TYR A 39 26.96 -32.91 -17.42
CA TYR A 39 27.49 -33.64 -16.27
C TYR A 39 28.51 -32.78 -15.50
N TYR A 40 29.54 -32.27 -16.18
CA TYR A 40 30.58 -31.46 -15.54
C TYR A 40 30.04 -30.14 -14.98
N LYS A 41 29.13 -29.47 -15.68
CA LYS A 41 28.43 -28.29 -15.12
C LYS A 41 27.71 -28.63 -13.82
N ASN A 42 26.92 -29.70 -13.83
CA ASN A 42 26.15 -30.09 -12.66
C ASN A 42 27.08 -30.42 -11.48
N ILE A 43 28.17 -31.15 -11.72
CA ILE A 43 29.18 -31.45 -10.70
C ILE A 43 29.83 -30.19 -10.14
N LEU A 44 30.33 -29.30 -11.00
CA LEU A 44 31.00 -28.06 -10.56
C LEU A 44 30.06 -27.18 -9.73
N VAL A 45 28.78 -27.13 -10.12
CA VAL A 45 27.74 -26.36 -9.41
C VAL A 45 27.26 -27.07 -8.13
N SER A 46 27.31 -28.40 -8.06
CA SER A 46 26.78 -29.18 -6.91
C SER A 46 27.82 -29.55 -5.86
N HIS A 47 29.11 -29.65 -6.21
CA HIS A 47 30.14 -30.21 -5.33
C HIS A 47 30.99 -29.19 -4.57
N SER A 48 30.71 -27.90 -4.72
CA SER A 48 31.53 -26.90 -4.09
C SER A 48 30.77 -26.26 -2.93
N LYS A 49 31.11 -26.61 -1.68
CA LYS A 49 30.81 -25.73 -0.55
C LYS A 49 31.56 -24.39 -0.68
N ASP A 50 32.69 -24.39 -1.40
CA ASP A 50 33.61 -23.24 -1.53
C ASP A 50 34.14 -22.98 -2.97
N GLY A 51 33.59 -23.60 -4.01
CA GLY A 51 34.02 -23.36 -5.41
C GLY A 51 35.32 -24.03 -5.85
N GLN A 52 36.06 -24.70 -4.96
CA GLN A 52 37.43 -25.15 -5.24
C GLN A 52 37.47 -26.53 -5.90
N LEU A 53 38.37 -26.67 -6.88
CA LEU A 53 38.65 -27.88 -7.64
C LEU A 53 40.17 -28.08 -7.63
N ALA A 54 40.66 -29.31 -7.46
CA ALA A 54 42.08 -29.58 -7.56
C ALA A 54 42.57 -29.31 -8.99
N ASP A 55 43.80 -28.83 -9.16
CA ASP A 55 44.35 -28.49 -10.49
C ASP A 55 44.33 -29.69 -11.45
N SER A 56 44.58 -30.91 -10.95
CA SER A 56 44.50 -32.14 -11.74
C SER A 56 43.09 -32.41 -12.27
N ASP A 57 42.08 -32.14 -11.45
CA ASP A 57 40.68 -32.36 -11.80
C ASP A 57 40.21 -31.26 -12.76
N PHE A 58 40.65 -30.02 -12.54
CA PHE A 58 40.41 -28.91 -13.46
C PHE A 58 40.96 -29.21 -14.85
N ILE A 59 42.23 -29.61 -14.95
CA ILE A 59 42.86 -29.93 -16.24
C ILE A 59 42.10 -31.05 -16.96
N THR A 60 41.72 -32.10 -16.23
CA THR A 60 41.00 -33.25 -16.80
C THR A 60 39.60 -32.86 -17.29
N ILE A 61 38.81 -32.18 -16.43
CA ILE A 61 37.47 -31.73 -16.76
C ILE A 61 37.50 -30.73 -17.92
N TRP A 62 38.46 -29.81 -17.91
CA TRP A 62 38.61 -28.82 -18.97
C TRP A 62 38.96 -29.47 -20.31
N SER A 63 39.87 -30.44 -20.33
CA SER A 63 40.23 -31.19 -21.55
C SER A 63 39.02 -31.91 -22.16
N ASP A 64 38.19 -32.54 -21.32
CA ASP A 64 36.99 -33.23 -21.79
C ASP A 64 35.92 -32.26 -22.30
N LEU A 65 35.78 -31.09 -21.66
CA LEU A 65 34.88 -30.03 -22.11
C LEU A 65 35.34 -29.43 -23.45
N GLU A 66 36.64 -29.18 -23.60
CA GLU A 66 37.24 -28.71 -24.85
C GLU A 66 36.95 -29.71 -25.97
N MET A 67 37.21 -31.00 -25.76
CA MET A 67 36.86 -32.05 -26.71
C MET A 67 35.36 -32.06 -27.06
N ALA A 68 34.49 -31.88 -26.07
CA ALA A 68 33.05 -31.86 -26.28
C ALA A 68 32.58 -30.65 -27.10
N ILE A 69 33.10 -29.46 -26.81
CA ILE A 69 32.78 -28.23 -27.55
C ILE A 69 33.28 -28.36 -29.00
N HIS A 70 34.48 -28.89 -29.21
CA HIS A 70 35.02 -29.18 -30.54
C HIS A 70 34.14 -30.17 -31.31
N GLY A 71 33.66 -31.23 -30.67
CA GLY A 71 32.81 -32.25 -31.28
C GLY A 71 31.43 -31.74 -31.71
N LEU A 72 30.93 -30.66 -31.10
CA LEU A 72 29.67 -29.99 -31.49
C LEU A 72 29.83 -29.03 -32.68
N GLY A 73 31.06 -28.79 -33.15
CA GLY A 73 31.33 -28.25 -34.48
C GLY A 73 31.13 -26.74 -34.66
N ASN A 74 30.85 -25.96 -33.62
CA ASN A 74 30.80 -24.52 -33.74
C ASN A 74 32.20 -23.91 -33.59
N GLN A 75 32.75 -23.43 -34.71
CA GLN A 75 34.10 -22.86 -34.78
C GLN A 75 34.28 -21.59 -33.94
N GLN A 76 33.20 -20.88 -33.63
CA GLN A 76 33.22 -19.74 -32.71
C GLN A 76 33.33 -20.22 -31.25
N ASP A 77 32.52 -21.22 -30.85
CA ASP A 77 32.54 -21.76 -29.48
C ASP A 77 33.91 -22.39 -29.14
N VAL A 78 34.56 -23.01 -30.13
CA VAL A 78 35.94 -23.51 -30.00
C VAL A 78 36.95 -22.40 -29.70
N LYS A 79 36.84 -21.26 -30.41
CA LYS A 79 37.71 -20.10 -30.16
C LYS A 79 37.43 -19.49 -28.80
N ASP A 80 36.15 -19.36 -28.44
CA ASP A 80 35.73 -18.79 -27.16
C ASP A 80 36.19 -19.68 -25.98
N ALA A 81 36.18 -21.01 -26.14
CA ALA A 81 36.71 -21.94 -25.16
C ALA A 81 38.24 -21.81 -25.01
N ALA A 82 39.00 -21.75 -26.11
CA ALA A 82 40.44 -21.54 -26.07
C ALA A 82 40.82 -20.18 -25.44
N ASP A 83 40.05 -19.13 -25.75
CA ASP A 83 40.18 -17.82 -25.15
C ASP A 83 39.87 -17.85 -23.65
N ALA A 84 38.82 -18.57 -23.23
CA ALA A 84 38.45 -18.71 -21.81
C ALA A 84 39.52 -19.46 -20.99
N LYS A 85 40.24 -20.41 -21.60
CA LYS A 85 41.36 -21.13 -20.97
C LYS A 85 42.59 -20.25 -20.79
N SER A 86 42.86 -19.39 -21.76
CA SER A 86 44.12 -18.63 -21.86
C SER A 86 44.03 -17.23 -21.26
N LYS A 87 42.84 -16.61 -21.26
CA LYS A 87 42.60 -15.35 -20.59
C LYS A 87 42.50 -15.62 -19.09
N VAL A 88 43.46 -15.07 -18.35
CA VAL A 88 43.32 -14.89 -16.90
C VAL A 88 41.99 -14.21 -16.68
N LEU A 89 41.02 -14.89 -16.07
CA LEU A 89 39.83 -14.26 -15.52
C LEU A 89 40.36 -13.06 -14.72
N ASP A 90 40.03 -11.84 -15.13
CA ASP A 90 40.45 -10.64 -14.40
C ASP A 90 39.87 -10.78 -12.98
N TYR A 91 40.70 -11.32 -12.10
CA TYR A 91 40.31 -11.70 -10.75
C TYR A 91 39.80 -10.47 -10.01
N GLU A 92 40.35 -9.29 -10.33
CA GLU A 92 39.87 -8.03 -9.82
C GLU A 92 38.52 -7.64 -10.42
N ALA A 93 38.22 -7.94 -11.70
CA ALA A 93 36.87 -7.76 -12.25
C ALA A 93 35.84 -8.68 -11.59
N VAL A 94 36.17 -9.96 -11.39
CA VAL A 94 35.29 -10.92 -10.70
C VAL A 94 35.06 -10.47 -9.26
N LYS A 95 36.12 -10.07 -8.54
CA LYS A 95 36.04 -9.56 -7.17
C LYS A 95 35.23 -8.26 -7.09
N ARG A 96 35.38 -7.35 -8.06
CA ARG A 96 34.55 -6.13 -8.17
C ARG A 96 33.08 -6.47 -8.34
N LEU A 97 32.74 -7.42 -9.20
CA LEU A 97 31.34 -7.87 -9.42
C LEU A 97 30.75 -8.50 -8.15
N MET A 98 31.49 -9.38 -7.48
CA MET A 98 31.06 -10.00 -6.22
C MET A 98 30.84 -8.96 -5.12
N ASN A 99 31.74 -7.98 -4.98
CA ASN A 99 31.58 -6.90 -4.01
C ASN A 99 30.38 -5.99 -4.33
N LEU A 100 30.14 -5.71 -5.62
CA LEU A 100 28.98 -4.92 -6.04
C LEU A 100 27.67 -5.65 -5.72
N ASP A 101 27.60 -6.95 -5.96
CA ASP A 101 26.45 -7.77 -5.59
C ASP A 101 26.21 -7.72 -4.07
N GLU A 102 27.26 -7.89 -3.26
CA GLU A 102 27.14 -7.83 -1.80
C GLU A 102 26.65 -6.46 -1.29
N ILE A 103 27.18 -5.37 -1.85
CA ILE A 103 26.73 -4.00 -1.54
C ILE A 103 25.27 -3.81 -1.94
N PHE A 104 24.88 -4.34 -3.10
CA PHE A 104 23.52 -4.24 -3.61
C PHE A 104 22.53 -5.00 -2.71
N TYR A 105 22.84 -6.23 -2.30
CA TYR A 105 22.02 -6.99 -1.36
C TYR A 105 21.86 -6.28 -0.01
N ARG A 106 22.96 -5.75 0.56
CA ARG A 106 22.89 -4.97 1.81
C ARG A 106 22.02 -3.73 1.67
N ARG A 107 22.06 -3.05 0.52
CA ARG A 107 21.20 -1.89 0.26
C ARG A 107 19.73 -2.31 0.25
N ILE A 108 19.40 -3.41 -0.44
CA ILE A 108 18.04 -3.94 -0.51
C ILE A 108 17.51 -4.30 0.87
N GLU A 109 18.31 -5.00 1.68
CA GLU A 109 17.90 -5.38 3.04
C GLU A 109 17.61 -4.17 3.92
N LEU A 110 18.46 -3.14 3.83
CA LEU A 110 18.28 -1.89 4.57
C LEU A 110 17.02 -1.13 4.14
N GLU A 111 16.79 -1.03 2.83
CA GLU A 111 15.56 -0.45 2.26
C GLU A 111 14.31 -1.23 2.70
N ALA A 112 14.36 -2.57 2.65
CA ALA A 112 13.26 -3.43 3.09
C ALA A 112 12.94 -3.21 4.58
N GLY A 113 13.96 -3.08 5.43
CA GLY A 113 13.79 -2.73 6.85
C GLY A 113 13.13 -1.37 7.05
N ASN A 114 13.57 -0.34 6.32
CA ASN A 114 12.97 1.00 6.36
C ASN A 114 11.50 0.97 5.92
N ILE A 115 11.18 0.23 4.86
CA ILE A 115 9.80 0.08 4.37
C ILE A 115 8.92 -0.59 5.42
N GLN A 116 9.39 -1.63 6.10
CA GLN A 116 8.66 -2.29 7.17
C GLN A 116 8.39 -1.34 8.35
N GLN A 117 9.40 -0.56 8.75
CA GLN A 117 9.24 0.43 9.81
C GLN A 117 8.22 1.51 9.44
N ASN A 118 8.29 2.04 8.22
CA ASN A 118 7.36 3.04 7.73
C ASN A 118 5.93 2.49 7.66
N ARG A 119 5.76 1.24 7.23
CA ARG A 119 4.45 0.56 7.24
C ARG A 119 3.87 0.45 8.65
N LYS A 120 4.70 0.14 9.65
CA LYS A 120 4.25 0.11 11.05
C LYS A 120 3.77 1.50 11.50
N ARG A 121 4.56 2.55 11.25
CA ARG A 121 4.19 3.93 11.60
C ARG A 121 2.88 4.37 10.92
N LEU A 122 2.68 4.00 9.65
CA LEU A 122 1.44 4.28 8.93
C LEU A 122 0.23 3.59 9.57
N ASN A 123 0.37 2.34 10.01
CA ASN A 123 -0.70 1.63 10.72
C ASN A 123 -1.02 2.29 12.06
N ASP A 124 -0.01 2.69 12.83
CA ASP A 124 -0.21 3.37 14.11
C ASP A 124 -0.95 4.70 13.91
N LEU A 125 -0.54 5.49 12.91
CA LEU A 125 -1.23 6.73 12.53
C LEU A 125 -2.65 6.50 12.04
N ALA A 126 -2.90 5.42 11.30
CA ALA A 126 -4.25 5.08 10.86
C ALA A 126 -5.17 4.76 12.03
N HIS A 127 -4.66 4.05 13.04
CA HIS A 127 -5.41 3.75 14.26
C HIS A 127 -5.70 5.03 15.08
N GLU A 128 -4.72 5.93 15.20
CA GLU A 128 -4.90 7.24 15.85
C GLU A 128 -5.99 8.06 15.13
N LEU A 129 -5.97 8.10 13.79
CA LEU A 129 -6.94 8.82 12.98
C LEU A 129 -8.36 8.26 13.17
N ASP A 130 -8.52 6.94 13.23
CA ASP A 130 -9.80 6.29 13.49
C ASP A 130 -10.36 6.64 14.89
N GLY A 131 -9.49 6.66 15.89
CA GLY A 131 -9.81 7.14 17.23
C GLY A 131 -10.29 8.59 17.24
N GLN A 132 -9.64 9.47 16.46
CA GLN A 132 -10.06 10.86 16.32
C GLN A 132 -11.40 11.00 15.60
N ARG A 133 -11.62 10.26 14.50
CA ARG A 133 -12.91 10.24 13.78
C ARG A 133 -14.06 9.85 14.70
N THR A 134 -13.86 8.83 15.53
CA THR A 134 -14.87 8.38 16.51
C THR A 134 -15.21 9.48 17.53
N LYS A 135 -14.21 10.26 17.97
CA LYS A 135 -14.45 11.40 18.88
C LYS A 135 -15.23 12.52 18.19
N VAL A 136 -14.88 12.85 16.94
CA VAL A 136 -15.58 13.87 16.14
C VAL A 136 -17.05 13.48 15.95
N LEU A 137 -17.34 12.23 15.56
CA LEU A 137 -18.70 11.71 15.44
C LEU A 137 -19.55 11.87 16.72
N LYS A 138 -18.94 11.61 17.89
CA LYS A 138 -19.62 11.82 19.18
C LYS A 138 -19.92 13.28 19.46
N LEU A 139 -18.99 14.17 19.11
CA LEU A 139 -19.18 15.62 19.26
C LEU A 139 -20.26 16.13 18.31
N GLU A 140 -20.24 15.72 17.05
CA GLU A 140 -21.28 16.05 16.05
C GLU A 140 -22.67 15.64 16.56
N THR A 141 -22.82 14.40 17.04
CA THR A 141 -24.08 13.92 17.63
C THR A 141 -24.52 14.76 18.83
N THR A 142 -23.57 15.20 19.66
CA THR A 142 -23.86 16.04 20.83
C THR A 142 -24.33 17.44 20.42
N VAL A 143 -23.70 18.02 19.40
CA VAL A 143 -24.09 19.32 18.84
C VAL A 143 -25.51 19.24 18.26
N ASP A 144 -25.82 18.21 17.47
CA ASP A 144 -27.16 17.99 16.91
C ASP A 144 -28.24 17.87 18.01
N ASN A 145 -27.93 17.16 19.10
CA ASN A 145 -28.83 17.04 20.25
C ASN A 145 -29.05 18.40 20.95
N ILE A 146 -28.00 19.20 21.12
CA ILE A 146 -28.13 20.54 21.73
C ILE A 146 -28.95 21.47 20.83
N GLU A 147 -28.72 21.43 19.51
CA GLU A 147 -29.48 22.26 18.57
C GLU A 147 -30.97 21.88 18.55
N THR A 148 -31.28 20.58 18.60
CA THR A 148 -32.67 20.10 18.67
C THR A 148 -33.34 20.46 20.00
N GLU A 149 -32.66 20.27 21.15
CA GLU A 149 -33.17 20.69 22.46
C GLU A 149 -33.40 22.21 22.51
N ARG A 150 -32.42 23.01 22.10
CA ARG A 150 -32.54 24.47 22.07
C ARG A 150 -33.66 24.92 21.14
N SER A 151 -33.85 24.25 20.00
CA SER A 151 -34.94 24.51 19.06
C SER A 151 -36.33 24.21 19.68
N SER A 152 -36.44 23.14 20.45
CA SER A 152 -37.68 22.76 21.13
C SER A 152 -38.00 23.68 22.32
N ASP A 153 -36.99 23.98 23.14
CA ASP A 153 -37.12 24.82 24.33
C ASP A 153 -37.40 26.27 23.97
N TRP A 154 -36.72 26.86 22.97
CA TRP A 154 -36.99 28.25 22.61
C TRP A 154 -38.41 28.43 22.05
N MET A 155 -38.90 27.49 21.23
CA MET A 155 -40.28 27.57 20.73
C MET A 155 -41.27 27.47 21.89
N THR A 156 -41.03 26.56 22.83
CA THR A 156 -41.89 26.35 24.00
C THR A 156 -41.90 27.59 24.91
N ILE A 157 -40.72 28.17 25.18
CA ILE A 157 -40.59 29.41 25.96
C ILE A 157 -41.29 30.57 25.25
N LYS A 158 -41.09 30.72 23.95
CA LYS A 158 -41.72 31.79 23.17
C LYS A 158 -43.25 31.66 23.16
N LEU A 159 -43.78 30.45 22.96
CA LEU A 159 -45.22 30.16 22.99
C LEU A 159 -45.82 30.40 24.38
N ARG A 160 -45.14 29.97 25.46
CA ARG A 160 -45.59 30.27 26.83
C ARG A 160 -45.63 31.77 27.09
N ARG A 161 -44.57 32.48 26.71
CA ARG A 161 -44.50 33.93 26.87
C ARG A 161 -45.61 34.64 26.10
N TRP A 162 -45.91 34.23 24.87
CA TRP A 162 -47.04 34.75 24.11
C TRP A 162 -48.38 34.49 24.79
N LYS A 163 -48.58 33.28 25.33
CA LYS A 163 -49.81 32.93 26.06
C LYS A 163 -49.96 33.73 27.36
N THR A 164 -48.88 33.91 28.12
CA THR A 164 -48.89 34.75 29.33
C THR A 164 -49.06 36.23 29.00
N ASP A 165 -48.47 36.72 27.91
CA ASP A 165 -48.68 38.09 27.44
C ASP A 165 -50.14 38.30 26.99
N GLU A 166 -50.77 37.31 26.35
CA GLU A 166 -52.20 37.33 26.00
C GLU A 166 -53.10 37.32 27.24
N GLU A 167 -52.83 36.44 28.22
CA GLU A 167 -53.56 36.37 29.51
C GLU A 167 -53.37 37.66 30.33
N SER A 168 -52.17 38.24 30.37
CA SER A 168 -51.88 39.51 31.07
C SER A 168 -52.49 40.73 30.38
N PHE A 169 -52.68 40.68 29.05
CA PHE A 169 -53.35 41.75 28.31
C PHE A 169 -54.84 41.81 28.65
N VAL A 170 -55.47 40.74 29.13
CA VAL A 170 -56.90 40.75 29.47
C VAL A 170 -57.16 41.41 30.83
N GLU A 171 -56.21 41.42 31.77
CA GLU A 171 -56.45 41.79 33.18
C GLU A 171 -55.91 43.16 33.62
N THR A 172 -55.53 44.05 32.70
CA THR A 172 -55.16 45.42 33.07
C THR A 172 -56.39 46.32 33.25
N ARG A 173 -56.28 47.37 34.07
CA ARG A 173 -57.32 48.41 34.15
C ARG A 173 -57.67 49.01 32.79
N GLY A 174 -56.66 49.15 31.91
CA GLY A 174 -56.84 49.65 30.55
C GLY A 174 -57.60 48.68 29.65
N SER A 175 -57.27 47.39 29.69
CA SER A 175 -57.98 46.38 28.88
C SER A 175 -59.42 46.18 29.30
N ASN A 176 -59.70 46.16 30.61
CA ASN A 176 -61.08 46.12 31.12
C ASN A 176 -61.88 47.34 30.64
N HIS A 177 -61.27 48.53 30.67
CA HIS A 177 -61.91 49.75 30.17
C HIS A 177 -62.20 49.70 28.66
N VAL A 178 -61.32 49.11 27.85
CA VAL A 178 -61.60 48.88 26.43
C VAL A 178 -62.73 47.90 26.24
N MET A 179 -62.71 46.79 26.97
CA MET A 179 -63.75 45.77 26.86
C MET A 179 -65.12 46.33 27.27
N ASP A 180 -65.17 47.20 28.27
CA ASP A 180 -66.39 47.91 28.67
C ASP A 180 -66.84 48.93 27.61
N CYS A 181 -65.91 49.65 26.97
CA CYS A 181 -66.22 50.55 25.86
C CYS A 181 -66.76 49.79 24.64
N ILE A 182 -66.17 48.64 24.28
CA ILE A 182 -66.67 47.77 23.20
C ILE A 182 -68.06 47.23 23.55
N ARG A 183 -68.26 46.70 24.77
CA ARG A 183 -69.55 46.17 25.23
C ARG A 183 -70.65 47.23 25.30
N SER A 184 -70.28 48.49 25.49
CA SER A 184 -71.20 49.64 25.51
C SER A 184 -71.30 50.37 24.16
N ASN A 185 -70.78 49.79 23.07
CA ASN A 185 -70.81 50.36 21.71
C ASN A 185 -70.18 51.77 21.60
N LYS A 186 -69.20 52.08 22.45
CA LYS A 186 -68.43 53.32 22.38
C LYS A 186 -67.23 53.13 21.46
N CYS A 187 -66.91 54.17 20.68
CA CYS A 187 -65.79 54.15 19.76
C CYS A 187 -64.47 54.32 20.54
N VAL A 188 -63.49 53.45 20.26
CA VAL A 188 -62.15 53.48 20.88
C VAL A 188 -61.12 53.68 19.78
N SER A 189 -60.30 54.72 19.91
CA SER A 189 -59.17 54.97 19.00
C SER A 189 -57.90 54.37 19.59
N VAL A 190 -57.21 53.54 18.81
CA VAL A 190 -55.96 52.89 19.22
C VAL A 190 -54.80 53.56 18.49
N VAL A 191 -53.90 54.20 19.23
CA VAL A 191 -52.70 54.84 18.69
C VAL A 191 -51.48 54.29 19.41
N GLY A 192 -50.46 53.87 18.66
CA GLY A 192 -49.20 53.36 19.21
C GLY A 192 -48.02 53.74 18.31
N SER A 193 -46.85 53.97 18.92
CA SER A 193 -45.59 54.18 18.22
C SER A 193 -44.91 52.82 17.98
N SER A 194 -44.58 52.50 16.74
CA SER A 194 -43.90 51.26 16.34
C SER A 194 -42.49 51.18 16.96
N GLU A 195 -41.86 50.03 17.24
CA GLU A 195 -42.06 48.68 16.69
C GLU A 195 -42.11 47.54 17.74
N LEU A 196 -41.95 47.79 19.04
CA LEU A 196 -41.87 46.68 20.04
C LEU A 196 -42.50 46.96 21.41
N ALA A 197 -43.28 48.03 21.60
CA ALA A 197 -43.86 48.35 22.91
C ALA A 197 -45.36 48.63 22.83
N ARG A 198 -46.16 47.57 22.98
CA ARG A 198 -47.56 47.66 23.41
C ARG A 198 -47.58 48.17 24.87
N LEU A 199 -47.59 49.48 25.05
CA LEU A 199 -48.02 50.12 26.30
C LEU A 199 -49.17 51.05 25.93
N VAL A 200 -50.38 50.55 26.14
CA VAL A 200 -51.61 51.26 25.80
C VAL A 200 -51.96 52.20 26.95
N TRP A 201 -51.96 53.50 26.69
CA TRP A 201 -52.52 54.50 27.61
C TRP A 201 -53.89 54.93 27.09
N PHE A 202 -54.91 54.82 27.94
CA PHE A 202 -56.27 55.28 27.65
C PHE A 202 -56.47 56.66 28.27
N ASN A 203 -56.78 57.64 27.43
CA ASN A 203 -57.19 58.96 27.89
C ASN A 203 -58.67 59.14 27.58
N THR A 204 -59.50 59.28 28.61
CA THR A 204 -60.90 59.71 28.48
C THR A 204 -60.93 61.23 28.33
N LEU A 205 -61.35 61.71 27.16
CA LEU A 205 -61.74 63.12 26.97
C LEU A 205 -63.14 63.31 27.57
N HIS A 206 -63.23 64.12 28.62
CA HIS A 206 -64.45 64.82 29.01
C HIS A 206 -64.26 66.30 28.72
#